data_AF-A0A847VK18-F1
#
_entry.id   AF-A0A847VK18-F1
#
_cell.length_a   1.000
_cell.length_b   1.000
_cell.length_c   1.000
_cell.angle_alpha   90.00
_cell.angle_beta   90.00
_cell.angle_gamma   90.00
#
_symmetry.space_group_name_H-M   'P 1'
#
loop_
_entity.id
_entity.type
_entity.pdbx_description
1 polymer ?
#
loop_
_entity_poly.entity_id
_entity_poly.type
_entity_poly.pdbx_seq_one_letter_code
_entity_poly.pdbx_strand_id
1 'polypeptide(L)' 'MRASRTGMRIMALVEIVELKWLLAGEGLRVHVERLQSDPEYARRILGAAETSKNEALRAAAMRVRRRLALDPA' A
#
# COMPACT_ATOMS: atom_id res chain seq x y z
N MET A 1 -8.81 0.93 24.35
CA MET A 1 -7.50 1.59 24.08
C MET A 1 -7.59 2.36 22.77
N ARG A 2 -7.42 3.70 22.77
CA ARG A 2 -7.24 4.45 21.51
C ARG A 2 -5.78 4.32 21.08
N ALA A 3 -5.54 3.80 19.88
CA ALA A 3 -4.21 3.82 19.28
C ALA A 3 -3.74 5.28 19.14
N SER A 4 -2.50 5.56 19.54
CA SER A 4 -1.89 6.88 19.37
C SER A 4 -1.67 7.18 17.88
N ARG A 5 -1.88 8.45 17.49
CA ARG A 5 -1.76 8.91 16.09
C ARG A 5 -0.40 8.54 15.46
N THR A 6 0.67 8.56 16.26
CA THR A 6 2.02 8.14 15.87
C THR A 6 2.11 6.65 15.59
N GLY A 7 1.55 5.80 16.47
CA GLY A 7 1.54 4.34 16.26
C GLY A 7 0.78 3.93 15.00
N MET A 8 -0.32 4.63 14.69
CA MET A 8 -1.07 4.42 13.45
C MET A 8 -0.27 4.77 12.20
N ARG A 9 0.57 5.81 12.26
CA ARG A 9 1.41 6.27 11.14
C ARG A 9 2.62 5.35 10.91
N ILE A 10 3.21 4.81 11.97
CA ILE A 10 4.30 3.82 11.87
C ILE A 10 3.80 2.52 11.24
N MET A 11 2.63 2.01 11.68
CA MET A 11 2.05 0.81 11.06
C MET A 11 1.76 1.01 9.57
N ALA A 12 1.23 2.17 9.19
CA ALA A 12 1.01 2.49 7.78
C ALA A 12 2.33 2.52 6.97
N LEU A 13 3.43 3.00 7.57
CA LEU A 13 4.73 3.02 6.90
C LEU A 13 5.30 1.61 6.69
N VAL A 14 5.18 0.72 7.70
CA VAL A 14 5.62 -0.67 7.58
C VAL A 14 4.86 -1.39 6.45
N GLU A 15 3.53 -1.24 6.41
CA GLU A 15 2.68 -1.83 5.37
C GLU A 15 3.05 -1.30 3.97
N ILE A 16 3.41 -0.01 3.84
CA ILE A 16 3.86 0.59 2.57
C ILE A 16 5.25 0.09 2.16
N VAL A 17 6.17 -0.11 3.10
CA VAL A 17 7.51 -0.65 2.82
C VAL A 17 7.41 -2.11 2.36
N GLU A 18 6.60 -2.92 3.03
CA GLU A 18 6.30 -4.31 2.61
C GLU A 18 5.76 -4.34 1.17
N LEU A 19 4.72 -3.54 0.87
CA LEU A 19 4.15 -3.43 -0.47
C LEU A 19 5.21 -3.07 -1.52
N LYS A 20 6.07 -2.09 -1.22
CA LYS A 20 7.14 -1.64 -2.12
C LYS A 20 8.12 -2.76 -2.44
N TRP A 21 8.51 -3.55 -1.45
CA TRP A 21 9.43 -4.67 -1.66
C TRP A 21 8.81 -5.79 -2.50
N LEU A 22 7.54 -6.12 -2.23
CA LEU A 22 6.82 -7.13 -2.99
C LEU A 22 6.66 -6.72 -4.47
N LEU A 23 6.30 -5.47 -4.73
CA LEU A 23 6.21 -4.93 -6.10
C LEU A 23 7.57 -4.88 -6.79
N ALA A 24 8.65 -4.56 -6.06
CA ALA A 24 9.99 -4.59 -6.62
C ALA A 24 10.39 -6.00 -7.07
N GLY A 25 9.95 -7.04 -6.35
CA GLY A 25 10.10 -8.44 -6.76
C GLY A 25 9.37 -8.80 -8.06
N GLU A 26 8.35 -8.03 -8.44
CA GLU A 26 7.62 -8.14 -9.71
C GLU A 26 8.07 -7.14 -10.78
N GLY A 27 9.16 -6.41 -10.52
CA GLY A 27 9.73 -5.42 -11.45
C GLY A 27 9.07 -4.04 -11.40
N LEU A 28 8.11 -3.81 -10.49
CA LEU A 28 7.42 -2.53 -10.32
C LEU A 28 8.05 -1.70 -9.18
N ARG A 29 8.61 -0.54 -9.52
CA ARG A 29 9.18 0.39 -8.52
C ARG A 29 8.12 1.38 -8.04
N VAL A 30 7.99 1.50 -6.72
CA VAL A 30 7.02 2.40 -6.06
C VAL A 30 7.68 3.64 -5.48
N HIS A 31 7.11 4.80 -5.79
CA HIS A 31 7.40 6.07 -5.11
C HIS A 31 6.50 6.21 -3.88
N VAL A 32 7.08 6.06 -2.69
CA VAL A 32 6.36 6.04 -1.41
C VAL A 32 5.62 7.36 -1.15
N GLU A 33 6.28 8.48 -1.41
CA GLU A 33 5.69 9.82 -1.19
C GLU A 33 4.46 10.01 -2.06
N ARG A 34 4.54 9.65 -3.36
CA ARG A 34 3.39 9.70 -4.28
C ARG A 34 2.29 8.72 -3.87
N LEU A 35 2.65 7.52 -3.42
CA LEU A 35 1.66 6.57 -2.91
C LEU A 35 0.84 7.16 -1.75
N GLN A 36 1.44 8.03 -0.93
CA GLN A 36 0.78 8.67 0.20
C GLN A 36 0.04 9.97 -0.16
N SER A 37 0.49 10.72 -1.17
CA SER A 37 -0.03 12.06 -1.50
C SER A 37 -0.86 12.16 -2.79
N ASP A 38 -0.78 11.15 -3.66
CA ASP A 38 -1.43 11.13 -4.98
C ASP A 38 -2.43 9.93 -5.03
N PRO A 39 -3.74 10.19 -4.81
CA PRO A 39 -4.75 9.14 -4.78
C PRO A 39 -4.88 8.35 -6.09
N GLU A 40 -4.66 8.98 -7.25
CA GLU A 40 -4.73 8.29 -8.53
C GLU A 40 -3.54 7.35 -8.72
N TYR A 41 -2.34 7.82 -8.38
CA TYR A 41 -1.14 6.97 -8.36
C TYR A 41 -1.34 5.79 -7.41
N ALA A 42 -1.89 6.03 -6.21
CA ALA A 42 -2.18 4.98 -5.25
C ALA A 42 -3.19 3.96 -5.78
N ARG A 43 -4.31 4.39 -6.35
CA ARG A 43 -5.29 3.48 -6.97
C ARG A 43 -4.68 2.62 -8.06
N ARG A 44 -3.86 3.20 -8.94
CA ARG A 44 -3.21 2.46 -10.04
C ARG A 44 -2.24 1.39 -9.52
N ILE A 45 -1.38 1.75 -8.56
CA ILE A 45 -0.41 0.81 -7.99
C ILE A 45 -1.12 -0.30 -7.22
N LEU A 46 -2.11 0.05 -6.39
CA LEU A 46 -2.86 -0.92 -5.60
C LEU A 46 -3.71 -1.84 -6.49
N GLY A 47 -4.35 -1.30 -7.54
CA GLY A 47 -5.07 -2.12 -8.53
C GLY A 47 -4.15 -3.11 -9.23
N ALA A 48 -2.95 -2.70 -9.65
CA ALA A 48 -1.98 -3.62 -10.23
C ALA A 48 -1.58 -4.73 -9.23
N ALA A 49 -1.29 -4.36 -7.98
CA ALA A 49 -0.91 -5.30 -6.92
C ALA A 49 -2.03 -6.31 -6.59
N GLU A 50 -3.29 -5.90 -6.63
CA GLU A 50 -4.46 -6.75 -6.37
C GLU A 50 -4.65 -7.83 -7.45
N THR A 51 -4.17 -7.60 -8.67
CA THR A 51 -4.22 -8.57 -9.78
C THR A 51 -3.02 -9.53 -9.82
N SER A 52 -2.03 -9.35 -8.96
CA SER A 52 -0.83 -10.20 -8.95
C SER A 52 -1.16 -11.64 -8.55
N LYS A 53 -0.38 -12.60 -9.07
CA LYS A 53 -0.38 -14.00 -8.62
C LYS A 53 0.20 -14.17 -7.21
N ASN A 54 0.98 -13.21 -6.71
CA ASN A 54 1.56 -13.23 -5.38
C ASN A 54 0.52 -12.88 -4.30
N GLU A 55 0.19 -13.86 -3.46
CA GLU A 55 -0.84 -13.69 -2.43
C GLU A 55 -0.46 -12.66 -1.36
N ALA A 56 0.83 -12.62 -0.98
CA ALA A 56 1.33 -11.66 -0.02
C ALA A 56 1.20 -10.23 -0.56
N LEU A 57 1.43 -10.04 -1.87
CA LEU A 57 1.26 -8.74 -2.52
C LEU A 57 -0.20 -8.30 -2.52
N ARG A 58 -1.14 -9.19 -2.89
CA ARG A 58 -2.58 -8.89 -2.83
C ARG A 58 -3.01 -8.51 -1.42
N ALA A 59 -2.54 -9.23 -0.40
CA ALA A 59 -2.86 -8.95 1.00
C ALA A 59 -2.27 -7.61 1.48
N ALA A 60 -1.02 -7.29 1.11
CA ALA A 60 -0.39 -6.01 1.43
C ALA A 60 -1.14 -4.84 0.78
N ALA A 61 -1.55 -4.98 -0.49
CA ALA A 61 -2.32 -3.96 -1.19
C ALA A 61 -3.65 -3.65 -0.49
N MET A 62 -4.39 -4.68 -0.06
CA MET A 62 -5.63 -4.52 0.71
C MET A 62 -5.42 -3.76 2.02
N ARG A 63 -4.33 -4.04 2.76
CA ARG A 63 -4.00 -3.32 4.00
C ARG A 63 -3.71 -1.85 3.74
N VAL A 64 -2.83 -1.56 2.77
CA VAL A 64 -2.45 -0.19 2.41
C VAL A 64 -3.65 0.60 1.91
N ARG A 65 -4.52 0.01 1.07
CA ARG A 65 -5.75 0.65 0.58
C ARG A 65 -6.65 1.12 1.73
N ARG A 66 -6.85 0.27 2.75
CA ARG A 66 -7.62 0.63 3.95
C ARG A 66 -6.98 1.78 4.75
N ARG A 67 -5.65 1.81 4.86
CA ARG A 67 -4.93 2.90 5.55
C ARG A 67 -5.04 4.23 4.83
N LEU A 68 -5.04 4.20 3.51
CA LEU A 68 -5.13 5.40 2.68
C LEU A 68 -6.59 5.86 2.48
N ALA A 69 -7.57 5.14 3.03
CA ALA A 69 -9.00 5.41 2.87
C ALA A 69 -9.41 5.56 1.39
N LEU A 70 -8.89 4.68 0.53
CA LEU A 70 -9.19 4.67 -0.90
C LEU A 70 -10.31 3.67 -1.21
N ASP A 71 -11.45 4.15 -1.70
CA ASP A 71 -12.55 3.31 -2.16
C ASP A 71 -12.12 2.36 -3.29
N PRO A 72 -12.60 1.09 -3.32
CA PRO A 72 -12.35 0.18 -4.44
C PRO A 72 -12.76 0.87 -5.74
N ALA A 73 -11.87 0.81 -6.74
CA ALA A 73 -12.11 1.38 -8.06
C ALA A 73 -13.06 0.49 -8.85
#